data_AF-A0A1T4PLB4-F1
#
_entry.id   AF-A0A1T4PLB4-F1
#
_cell.length_a   1.000
_cell.length_b   1.000
_cell.length_c   1.000
_cell.angle_alpha   90.00
_cell.angle_beta   90.00
_cell.angle_gamma   90.00
#
_symmetry.space_group_name_H-M   'P 1'
#
loop_
_entity.id
_entity.type
_entity.pdbx_description
1 polymer ?
#
loop_
_entity_poly.entity_id
_entity_poly.type
_entity_poly.pdbx_seq_one_letter_code
_entity_poly.pdbx_strand_id
1 'polypeptide(L)'
;MSFYACLSFAIISLCLGGVAGCLFCAGFARIFHKKFLKARISVIFLLLSVVVAFGAGGFIFIKNPAFEFSVFLTEKFFFFAIFAAGFLGAVFWKTVFPALIAFYIALSAFTGIALYSEFGILPDNMSVTLNKTFIEAGKSTFFVDSPENKSLAVEVYILPKKLLIPLPRVWYRVIGTVDSSYIDDGKNIRLSSDFSGELLPDENSKNRQKDSFFEKKIKAYREWVLKTRKNLLVPLPQNELLPSVYTLKFKRKTEILSCRLEKNL
;
A
#
# COMPACT_ATOMS: atom_id res chain seq x y z
N MET A 1 4.72 6.78 2.35
CA MET A 1 5.20 5.85 1.31
C MET A 1 4.11 5.48 0.35
N SER A 2 4.23 6.01 -0.87
CA SER A 2 3.58 5.47 -2.05
C SER A 2 4.13 4.07 -2.39
N PHE A 3 3.35 3.28 -3.12
CA PHE A 3 3.76 1.94 -3.56
C PHE A 3 5.05 2.00 -4.38
N TYR A 4 5.11 2.90 -5.36
CA TYR A 4 6.28 3.10 -6.20
C TYR A 4 7.51 3.51 -5.38
N ALA A 5 7.36 4.44 -4.42
CA ALA A 5 8.46 4.81 -3.54
C ALA A 5 8.99 3.58 -2.79
N CYS A 6 8.10 2.80 -2.17
CA CYS A 6 8.50 1.63 -1.39
C CYS A 6 9.23 0.58 -2.24
N LEU A 7 8.71 0.28 -3.44
CA LEU A 7 9.36 -0.61 -4.40
C LEU A 7 10.74 -0.11 -4.81
N SER A 8 10.84 1.17 -5.19
CA SER A 8 12.11 1.78 -5.63
C SER A 8 13.16 1.76 -4.52
N PHE A 9 12.83 2.22 -3.31
CA PHE A 9 13.78 2.25 -2.20
C PHE A 9 14.24 0.85 -1.79
N ALA A 10 13.38 -0.14 -1.87
CA ALA A 10 13.74 -1.50 -1.52
C ALA A 10 14.60 -2.19 -2.59
N ILE A 11 14.32 -1.98 -3.88
CA ILE A 11 15.19 -2.45 -4.97
C ILE A 11 16.58 -1.79 -4.85
N ILE A 12 16.61 -0.47 -4.61
CA ILE A 12 17.87 0.24 -4.37
C ILE A 12 18.62 -0.38 -3.18
N SER A 13 17.93 -0.62 -2.07
CA SER A 13 18.53 -1.21 -0.86
C SER A 13 19.09 -2.62 -1.13
N LEU A 14 18.34 -3.47 -1.85
CA LEU A 14 18.76 -4.81 -2.23
C LEU A 14 19.99 -4.77 -3.14
N CYS A 15 19.98 -3.92 -4.16
CA CYS A 15 21.09 -3.76 -5.11
C CYS A 15 22.33 -3.20 -4.42
N LEU A 16 22.21 -2.21 -3.53
CA LEU A 16 23.32 -1.68 -2.75
C LEU A 16 23.91 -2.76 -1.82
N GLY A 17 23.06 -3.57 -1.19
CA GLY A 17 23.48 -4.74 -0.43
C GLY A 17 24.28 -5.73 -1.29
N GLY A 18 23.78 -6.02 -2.50
CA GLY A 18 24.45 -6.86 -3.48
C GLY A 18 25.81 -6.31 -3.94
N VAL A 19 25.91 -4.99 -4.17
CA VAL A 19 27.18 -4.31 -4.48
C VAL A 19 28.16 -4.47 -3.33
N ALA A 20 27.73 -4.20 -2.09
CA ALA A 20 28.58 -4.35 -0.90
C ALA A 20 29.06 -5.80 -0.73
N GLY A 21 28.18 -6.78 -0.92
CA GLY A 21 28.53 -8.20 -0.87
C GLY A 21 29.48 -8.64 -1.99
N CYS A 22 29.29 -8.13 -3.21
CA CYS A 22 30.20 -8.38 -4.32
C CYS A 22 31.58 -7.77 -4.09
N LEU A 23 31.65 -6.54 -3.56
CA LEU A 23 32.90 -5.88 -3.19
C LEU A 23 33.64 -6.66 -2.09
N PHE A 24 32.92 -7.07 -1.04
CA PHE A 24 33.47 -7.88 0.03
C PHE A 24 34.05 -9.19 -0.50
N CYS A 25 33.27 -9.93 -1.29
CA CYS A 25 33.72 -11.17 -1.92
C CYS A 25 34.86 -10.96 -2.93
N ALA A 26 34.91 -9.83 -3.64
CA ALA A 26 36.01 -9.50 -4.55
C ALA A 26 37.30 -9.21 -3.78
N GLY A 27 37.22 -8.50 -2.65
CA GLY A 27 38.34 -8.29 -1.73
C GLY A 27 38.89 -9.62 -1.21
N PHE A 28 38.01 -10.51 -0.73
CA PHE A 28 38.40 -11.87 -0.33
C PHE A 28 38.98 -12.68 -1.49
N ALA A 29 38.36 -12.67 -2.68
CA ALA A 29 38.88 -13.39 -3.84
C ALA A 29 40.27 -12.93 -4.28
N ARG A 30 40.58 -11.64 -4.09
CA ARG A 30 41.91 -11.07 -4.34
C ARG A 30 42.95 -11.58 -3.35
N ILE A 31 42.59 -11.73 -2.07
CA ILE A 31 43.45 -12.32 -1.03
C ILE A 31 43.72 -13.82 -1.30
N PHE A 32 42.70 -14.55 -1.77
CA PHE A 32 42.77 -16.01 -2.02
C PHE A 32 43.07 -16.38 -3.49
N HIS A 33 43.55 -15.44 -4.32
CA HIS A 33 43.91 -15.65 -5.74
C HIS A 33 42.85 -16.38 -6.61
N LYS A 34 41.54 -16.15 -6.38
CA LYS A 34 40.47 -16.81 -7.14
C LYS A 34 40.12 -16.06 -8.44
N LYS A 35 39.90 -16.81 -9.53
CA LYS A 35 39.63 -16.30 -10.91
C LYS A 35 38.28 -15.58 -11.13
N PHE A 36 37.42 -15.43 -10.12
CA PHE A 36 36.04 -14.93 -10.30
C PHE A 36 35.90 -13.39 -10.29
N LEU A 37 36.99 -12.64 -10.29
CA LEU A 37 36.98 -11.18 -10.12
C LEU A 37 36.25 -10.44 -11.26
N LYS A 38 36.52 -10.80 -12.52
CA LYS A 38 35.95 -10.11 -13.70
C LYS A 38 34.41 -10.20 -13.73
N ALA A 39 33.86 -11.37 -13.45
CA ALA A 39 32.41 -11.57 -13.45
C ALA A 39 31.71 -10.78 -12.31
N ARG A 40 32.33 -10.69 -11.13
CA ARG A 40 31.78 -9.92 -10.00
C ARG A 40 31.80 -8.40 -10.26
N ILE A 41 32.81 -7.90 -10.96
CA ILE A 41 32.88 -6.49 -11.36
C ILE A 41 31.73 -6.14 -12.33
N SER A 42 31.45 -6.99 -13.31
CA SER A 42 30.32 -6.80 -14.22
C SER A 42 28.98 -6.76 -13.48
N VAL A 43 28.78 -7.66 -12.49
CA VAL A 43 27.59 -7.64 -11.63
C VAL A 43 27.50 -6.33 -10.86
N ILE A 44 28.59 -5.82 -10.28
CA ILE A 44 28.59 -4.53 -9.56
C ILE A 44 28.07 -3.40 -10.46
N PHE A 45 28.58 -3.29 -11.69
CA PHE A 45 28.12 -2.26 -12.63
C PHE A 45 26.65 -2.41 -13.00
N LEU A 46 26.18 -3.65 -13.19
CA LEU A 46 24.77 -3.93 -13.47
C LEU A 46 23.88 -3.57 -12.27
N LEU A 47 24.30 -3.83 -11.03
CA LEU A 47 23.54 -3.42 -9.85
C LEU A 47 23.53 -1.92 -9.66
N LEU A 48 24.66 -1.25 -9.90
CA LEU A 48 24.74 0.21 -9.84
C LEU A 48 23.87 0.88 -10.91
N SER A 49 23.79 0.33 -12.13
CA SER A 49 22.91 0.89 -13.16
C SER A 49 21.44 0.78 -12.76
N VAL A 50 21.04 -0.33 -12.13
CA VAL A 50 19.69 -0.49 -11.56
C VAL A 50 19.44 0.53 -10.45
N VAL A 51 20.39 0.73 -9.52
CA VAL A 51 20.28 1.75 -8.46
C VAL A 51 20.09 3.14 -9.06
N VAL A 52 20.87 3.50 -10.07
CA VAL A 52 20.76 4.81 -10.74
C VAL A 52 19.41 4.94 -11.46
N ALA A 53 18.96 3.92 -12.17
CA ALA A 53 17.68 3.93 -12.88
C ALA A 53 16.48 4.09 -11.93
N PHE A 54 16.44 3.32 -10.83
CA PHE A 54 15.38 3.44 -9.83
C PHE A 54 15.49 4.71 -9.00
N GLY A 55 16.71 5.22 -8.78
CA GLY A 55 16.92 6.53 -8.16
C GLY A 55 16.36 7.66 -9.03
N ALA A 56 16.71 7.69 -10.31
CA ALA A 56 16.21 8.67 -11.27
C ALA A 56 14.68 8.57 -11.46
N GLY A 57 14.14 7.35 -11.60
CA GLY A 57 12.70 7.13 -11.62
C GLY A 57 12.01 7.60 -10.33
N GLY A 58 12.64 7.36 -9.18
CA GLY A 58 12.21 7.90 -7.88
C GLY A 58 12.05 9.42 -7.89
N PHE A 59 13.03 10.16 -8.40
CA PHE A 59 12.95 11.62 -8.50
C PHE A 59 11.82 12.12 -9.41
N ILE A 60 11.47 11.38 -10.46
CA ILE A 60 10.42 11.77 -11.42
C ILE A 60 9.02 11.44 -10.87
N PHE A 61 8.84 10.24 -10.32
CA PHE A 61 7.51 9.72 -9.97
C PHE A 61 7.12 9.95 -8.50
N ILE A 62 8.06 10.28 -7.62
CA ILE A 62 7.76 10.56 -6.21
C ILE A 62 7.50 12.06 -6.03
N LYS A 63 6.23 12.43 -5.82
CA LYS A 63 5.80 13.83 -5.67
C LYS A 63 6.47 14.60 -4.52
N ASN A 64 6.88 13.91 -3.45
CA ASN A 64 7.58 14.52 -2.31
C ASN A 64 8.70 13.60 -1.77
N PRO A 65 9.89 13.63 -2.39
CA PRO A 65 10.98 12.70 -2.05
C PRO A 65 11.50 12.94 -0.63
N ALA A 66 11.51 14.18 -0.13
CA ALA A 66 11.98 14.51 1.22
C ALA A 66 11.09 13.87 2.30
N PHE A 67 9.77 13.95 2.13
CA PHE A 67 8.83 13.28 3.03
C PHE A 67 9.00 11.76 2.96
N GLU A 68 9.11 11.19 1.75
CA GLU A 68 9.24 9.74 1.62
C GLU A 68 10.56 9.20 2.16
N PHE A 69 11.63 9.99 2.10
CA PHE A 69 12.91 9.67 2.72
C PHE A 69 12.81 9.68 4.26
N SER A 70 12.03 10.59 4.86
CA SER A 70 11.77 10.55 6.31
C SER A 70 11.01 9.29 6.75
N VAL A 71 10.11 8.79 5.88
CA VAL A 71 9.38 7.54 6.11
C VAL A 71 10.31 6.32 5.93
N PHE A 72 11.25 6.37 4.99
CA PHE A 72 12.30 5.36 4.86
C PHE A 72 13.12 5.20 6.15
N LEU A 73 13.50 6.31 6.78
CA LEU A 73 14.27 6.31 8.03
C LEU A 73 13.49 5.73 9.22
N THR A 74 12.17 5.84 9.24
CA THR A 74 11.33 5.26 10.30
C THR A 74 11.21 3.73 10.16
N GLU A 75 11.29 3.20 8.95
CA GLU A 75 11.24 1.76 8.65
C GLU A 75 12.64 1.14 8.44
N LYS A 76 13.68 1.70 9.08
CA LYS A 76 15.09 1.31 8.89
C LYS A 76 15.38 -0.19 8.99
N PHE A 77 14.68 -0.92 9.87
CA PHE A 77 14.90 -2.35 10.06
C PHE A 77 14.49 -3.18 8.83
N PHE A 78 13.42 -2.77 8.15
CA PHE A 78 12.96 -3.43 6.94
C PHE A 78 13.98 -3.27 5.81
N PHE A 79 14.40 -2.02 5.56
CA PHE A 79 15.40 -1.75 4.53
C PHE A 79 16.76 -2.36 4.87
N PHE A 80 17.15 -2.40 6.15
CA PHE A 80 18.36 -3.10 6.57
C PHE A 80 18.27 -4.62 6.32
N ALA A 81 17.12 -5.25 6.58
CA ALA A 81 16.92 -6.67 6.30
C ALA A 81 17.01 -6.98 4.80
N ILE A 82 16.44 -6.11 3.95
CA ILE A 82 16.55 -6.23 2.49
C ILE A 82 18.00 -6.03 2.02
N PHE A 83 18.71 -5.05 2.57
CA PHE A 83 20.12 -4.84 2.31
C PHE A 83 20.95 -6.10 2.68
N ALA A 84 20.70 -6.67 3.86
CA ALA A 84 21.38 -7.88 4.31
C ALA A 84 21.07 -9.09 3.40
N ALA A 85 19.83 -9.23 2.94
CA ALA A 85 19.46 -10.25 1.95
C ALA A 85 20.22 -10.07 0.63
N GLY A 86 20.36 -8.83 0.15
CA GLY A 86 21.17 -8.50 -1.02
C GLY A 86 22.64 -8.86 -0.83
N PHE A 87 23.20 -8.50 0.33
CA PHE A 87 24.58 -8.81 0.70
C PHE A 87 24.86 -10.32 0.73
N LEU A 88 24.01 -11.10 1.40
CA LEU A 88 24.13 -12.55 1.46
C LEU A 88 23.89 -13.20 0.09
N GLY A 89 22.96 -12.67 -0.70
CA GLY A 89 22.68 -13.13 -2.06
C GLY A 89 23.88 -12.98 -3.01
N ALA A 90 24.76 -12.01 -2.78
CA ALA A 90 25.97 -11.79 -3.58
C ALA A 90 26.99 -12.95 -3.48
N VAL A 91 26.90 -13.80 -2.45
CA VAL A 91 27.71 -15.03 -2.35
C VAL A 91 27.39 -15.97 -3.52
N PHE A 92 26.10 -16.10 -3.86
CA PHE A 92 25.57 -16.94 -4.93
C PHE A 92 24.95 -16.09 -6.05
N TRP A 93 25.73 -15.12 -6.54
CA TRP A 93 25.27 -14.07 -7.48
C TRP A 93 24.67 -14.59 -8.80
N LYS A 94 24.97 -15.82 -9.21
CA LYS A 94 24.43 -16.41 -10.46
C LYS A 94 23.01 -16.94 -10.33
N THR A 95 22.62 -17.41 -9.14
CA THR A 95 21.39 -18.19 -8.94
C THR A 95 20.49 -17.55 -7.90
N VAL A 96 21.01 -17.32 -6.69
CA VAL A 96 20.23 -16.79 -5.57
C VAL A 96 19.88 -15.33 -5.79
N PHE A 97 20.81 -14.52 -6.31
CA PHE A 97 20.59 -13.09 -6.45
C PHE A 97 19.51 -12.73 -7.49
N PRO A 98 19.52 -13.29 -8.72
CA PRO A 98 18.43 -13.07 -9.68
C PRO A 98 17.10 -13.63 -9.18
N ALA A 99 17.12 -14.80 -8.52
CA ALA A 99 15.92 -15.40 -7.95
C ALA A 99 15.32 -14.53 -6.83
N LEU A 100 16.15 -13.94 -5.96
CA LEU A 100 15.70 -13.02 -4.92
C LEU A 100 15.04 -11.77 -5.52
N ILE A 101 15.63 -11.17 -6.56
CA ILE A 101 15.02 -10.01 -7.24
C ILE A 101 13.70 -10.41 -7.91
N ALA A 102 13.67 -11.51 -8.66
CA ALA A 102 12.47 -11.96 -9.35
C ALA A 102 11.35 -12.29 -8.35
N PHE A 103 11.68 -12.98 -7.27
CA PHE A 103 10.75 -13.27 -6.18
C PHE A 103 10.24 -11.99 -5.52
N TYR A 104 11.13 -11.02 -5.29
CA TYR A 104 10.78 -9.72 -4.71
C TYR A 104 9.80 -8.94 -5.59
N ILE A 105 10.05 -8.88 -6.90
CA ILE A 105 9.17 -8.23 -7.88
C ILE A 105 7.83 -8.96 -7.96
N ALA A 106 7.85 -10.30 -8.06
CA ALA A 106 6.63 -11.10 -8.15
C ALA A 106 5.76 -10.96 -6.90
N LEU A 107 6.37 -11.02 -5.70
CA LEU A 107 5.67 -10.81 -4.44
C LEU A 107 5.09 -9.40 -4.35
N SER A 108 5.84 -8.39 -4.78
CA SER A 108 5.38 -6.99 -4.81
C SER A 108 4.23 -6.79 -5.80
N ALA A 109 4.30 -7.39 -6.98
CA ALA A 109 3.25 -7.32 -7.99
C ALA A 109 1.99 -8.05 -7.53
N PHE A 110 2.11 -9.27 -7.02
CA PHE A 110 0.98 -10.06 -6.53
C PHE A 110 0.29 -9.37 -5.36
N THR A 111 1.07 -8.92 -4.36
CA THR A 111 0.50 -8.26 -3.19
C THR A 111 -0.05 -6.88 -3.55
N GLY A 112 0.62 -6.16 -4.47
CA GLY A 112 0.12 -4.93 -5.05
C GLY A 112 -1.24 -5.14 -5.71
N ILE A 113 -1.35 -6.08 -6.66
CA ILE A 113 -2.61 -6.39 -7.37
C ILE A 113 -3.72 -6.77 -6.37
N ALA A 114 -3.42 -7.65 -5.41
CA ALA A 114 -4.41 -8.06 -4.41
C ALA A 114 -4.91 -6.86 -3.59
N LEU A 115 -4.02 -6.00 -3.11
CA LEU A 115 -4.40 -4.82 -2.32
C LEU A 115 -5.09 -3.75 -3.17
N TYR A 116 -4.62 -3.49 -4.38
CA TYR A 116 -5.25 -2.55 -5.30
C TYR A 116 -6.63 -3.02 -5.75
N SER A 117 -6.84 -4.33 -5.89
CA SER A 117 -8.16 -4.90 -6.19
C SER A 117 -9.15 -4.76 -5.03
N GLU A 118 -8.65 -4.82 -3.79
CA GLU A 118 -9.50 -4.86 -2.58
C GLU A 118 -9.75 -3.48 -1.96
N PHE A 119 -8.74 -2.60 -1.98
CA PHE A 119 -8.77 -1.28 -1.35
C PHE A 119 -8.77 -0.14 -2.38
N GLY A 120 -8.72 -0.47 -3.68
CA GLY A 120 -8.69 0.50 -4.77
C GLY A 120 -7.32 1.14 -4.99
N ILE A 121 -7.24 1.94 -6.05
CA ILE A 121 -6.10 2.86 -6.26
C ILE A 121 -6.07 3.79 -5.04
N LEU A 122 -4.88 4.02 -4.48
CA LEU A 122 -4.64 5.08 -3.49
C LEU A 122 -4.44 6.39 -4.25
N PRO A 123 -5.48 7.21 -4.52
CA PRO A 123 -5.19 8.59 -4.77
C PRO A 123 -5.13 9.26 -3.40
N ASP A 124 -4.11 10.09 -3.18
CA ASP A 124 -4.08 10.97 -2.01
C ASP A 124 -5.34 11.86 -1.92
N ASN A 125 -6.10 11.93 -3.03
CA ASN A 125 -7.32 12.68 -3.24
C ASN A 125 -8.35 11.86 -4.05
N MET A 126 -9.58 11.66 -3.59
CA MET A 126 -10.64 10.99 -4.36
C MET A 126 -11.71 12.00 -4.79
N SER A 127 -12.16 11.94 -6.04
CA SER A 127 -13.32 12.75 -6.48
C SER A 127 -14.60 12.17 -5.87
N VAL A 128 -15.42 13.04 -5.31
CA VAL A 128 -16.73 12.73 -4.76
C VAL A 128 -17.75 13.63 -5.43
N THR A 129 -18.69 13.05 -6.16
CA THR A 129 -19.80 13.78 -6.78
C THR A 129 -21.03 13.62 -5.91
N LEU A 130 -21.59 14.75 -5.47
CA LEU A 130 -22.84 14.79 -4.72
C LEU A 130 -23.98 15.13 -5.68
N ASN A 131 -25.01 14.29 -5.67
CA ASN A 131 -26.26 14.53 -6.36
C ASN A 131 -27.43 14.41 -5.36
N LYS A 132 -28.63 14.78 -5.79
CA LYS A 132 -29.83 14.78 -4.92
C LYS A 132 -30.19 13.38 -4.40
N THR A 133 -29.96 12.35 -5.22
CA THR A 133 -30.41 10.97 -4.96
C THR A 133 -29.28 9.96 -4.84
N PHE A 134 -28.04 10.38 -5.09
CA PHE A 134 -26.88 9.50 -5.02
C PHE A 134 -25.59 10.28 -4.78
N ILE A 135 -24.59 9.55 -4.29
CA ILE A 135 -23.23 10.02 -4.07
C ILE A 135 -22.28 9.08 -4.79
N GLU A 136 -21.47 9.61 -5.69
CA GLU A 136 -20.41 8.85 -6.35
C GLU A 136 -19.07 9.13 -5.67
N ALA A 137 -18.36 8.08 -5.26
CA ALA A 137 -17.02 8.20 -4.73
C ALA A 137 -16.11 7.15 -5.41
N GLY A 138 -15.18 7.63 -6.24
CA GLY A 138 -14.29 6.75 -7.01
C GLY A 138 -15.05 5.90 -8.03
N LYS A 139 -15.17 4.59 -7.78
CA LYS A 139 -15.87 3.63 -8.66
C LYS A 139 -17.22 3.16 -8.08
N SER A 140 -17.61 3.70 -6.94
CA SER A 140 -18.79 3.26 -6.19
C SER A 140 -19.85 4.36 -6.19
N THR A 141 -21.10 3.96 -6.34
CA THR A 141 -22.28 4.83 -6.27
C THR A 141 -23.14 4.39 -5.10
N PHE A 142 -23.49 5.34 -4.23
CA PHE A 142 -24.30 5.11 -3.05
C PHE A 142 -25.61 5.88 -3.17
N PHE A 143 -26.73 5.19 -3.16
CA PHE A 143 -28.04 5.82 -3.23
C PHE A 143 -28.46 6.34 -1.85
N VAL A 144 -28.94 7.57 -1.80
CA VAL A 144 -29.34 8.25 -0.56
C VAL A 144 -30.60 9.06 -0.80
N ASP A 145 -31.45 9.17 0.23
CA ASP A 145 -32.68 9.95 0.17
C ASP A 145 -32.40 11.47 0.14
N SER A 146 -31.39 11.90 0.90
CA SER A 146 -30.85 13.27 0.87
C SER A 146 -29.38 13.27 1.33
N PRO A 147 -28.48 13.98 0.64
CA PRO A 147 -27.07 14.05 1.03
C PRO A 147 -26.80 14.96 2.24
N GLU A 148 -27.69 15.91 2.56
CA GLU A 148 -27.41 16.98 3.54
C GLU A 148 -27.24 16.48 4.99
N ASN A 149 -27.85 15.33 5.32
CA ASN A 149 -27.76 14.72 6.65
C ASN A 149 -26.90 13.47 6.65
N LYS A 150 -26.12 13.23 5.59
CA LYS A 150 -25.29 12.04 5.46
C LYS A 150 -23.81 12.38 5.66
N SER A 151 -23.09 11.39 6.17
CA SER A 151 -21.65 11.38 6.29
C SER A 151 -21.10 10.23 5.46
N LEU A 152 -19.98 10.46 4.75
CA LEU A 152 -19.24 9.39 4.09
C LEU A 152 -18.53 8.54 5.15
N ALA A 153 -18.77 7.24 5.10
CA ALA A 153 -18.05 6.26 5.90
C ALA A 153 -16.79 5.83 5.14
N VAL A 154 -15.63 6.24 5.65
CA VAL A 154 -14.32 5.88 5.12
C VAL A 154 -13.66 4.89 6.07
N GLU A 155 -13.46 3.66 5.60
CA GLU A 155 -12.71 2.66 6.34
C GLU A 155 -11.21 2.85 6.11
N VAL A 156 -10.48 2.95 7.21
CA VAL A 156 -9.04 3.06 7.25
C VAL A 156 -8.45 1.73 7.69
N TYR A 157 -7.55 1.22 6.86
CA TYR A 157 -6.83 0.00 7.10
C TYR A 157 -5.36 0.29 7.32
N ILE A 158 -4.80 -0.21 8.42
CA ILE A 158 -3.37 -0.10 8.72
C ILE A 158 -2.76 -1.49 8.66
N LEU A 159 -1.86 -1.71 7.70
CA LEU A 159 -1.11 -2.96 7.56
C LEU A 159 -0.29 -3.23 8.83
N PRO A 160 -0.23 -4.48 9.31
CA PRO A 160 0.56 -4.84 10.49
C PRO A 160 2.03 -4.44 10.33
N LYS A 161 2.63 -3.86 11.39
CA LYS A 161 4.04 -3.42 11.37
C LYS A 161 5.04 -4.55 11.08
N LYS A 162 4.64 -5.80 11.34
CA LYS A 162 5.41 -7.04 11.13
C LYS A 162 5.44 -7.51 9.67
N LEU A 163 4.64 -6.92 8.78
CA LEU A 163 4.60 -7.27 7.37
C LEU A 163 5.85 -6.72 6.67
N LEU A 164 6.80 -7.60 6.30
CA LEU A 164 8.00 -7.25 5.56
C LEU A 164 7.70 -7.14 4.05
N ILE A 165 6.70 -6.33 3.67
CA ILE A 165 6.30 -6.15 2.26
C ILE A 165 6.32 -4.64 1.94
N PRO A 166 6.82 -4.23 0.75
CA PRO A 166 6.98 -2.83 0.39
C PRO A 166 5.66 -2.15 0.00
N LEU A 167 4.78 -1.97 0.97
CA LEU A 167 3.44 -1.43 0.72
C LEU A 167 3.19 -0.17 1.53
N PRO A 168 2.38 0.76 0.99
CA PRO A 168 1.75 1.78 1.82
C PRO A 168 1.12 1.10 3.03
N ARG A 169 1.47 1.56 4.24
CA ARG A 169 0.92 0.95 5.46
C ARG A 169 -0.53 1.35 5.71
N VAL A 170 -0.96 2.47 5.16
CA VAL A 170 -2.32 2.99 5.35
C VAL A 170 -3.05 2.94 4.02
N TRP A 171 -4.24 2.36 4.05
CA TRP A 171 -5.16 2.26 2.93
C TRP A 171 -6.52 2.83 3.34
N TYR A 172 -7.20 3.43 2.38
CA TYR A 172 -8.51 4.05 2.58
C TYR A 172 -9.50 3.42 1.60
N ARG A 173 -10.69 3.09 2.08
CA ARG A 173 -11.81 2.64 1.23
C ARG A 173 -13.07 3.36 1.67
N VAL A 174 -13.76 3.99 0.71
CA VAL A 174 -15.11 4.48 0.96
C VAL A 174 -16.03 3.27 0.90
N ILE A 175 -16.75 3.00 1.98
CA ILE A 175 -17.60 1.81 2.11
C ILE A 175 -19.08 2.13 1.94
N GLY A 176 -19.46 3.38 2.16
CA GLY A 176 -20.84 3.82 2.08
C GLY A 176 -21.07 5.18 2.72
N THR A 177 -22.33 5.39 3.07
CA THR A 177 -22.82 6.58 3.76
C THR A 177 -23.60 6.18 5.00
N VAL A 178 -23.60 7.02 6.01
CA VAL A 178 -24.41 6.90 7.23
C VAL A 178 -25.04 8.24 7.55
N ASP A 179 -26.05 8.26 8.42
CA ASP A 179 -26.53 9.52 8.98
C ASP A 179 -25.44 10.24 9.78
N SER A 180 -25.37 11.56 9.64
CA SER A 180 -24.40 12.41 10.33
C SER A 180 -24.59 12.45 11.85
N SER A 181 -25.74 11.98 12.34
CA SER A 181 -26.01 11.75 13.76
C SER A 181 -25.40 10.45 14.30
N TYR A 182 -24.87 9.58 13.43
CA TYR A 182 -24.29 8.30 13.83
C TYR A 182 -23.06 8.51 14.72
N ILE A 183 -23.07 7.85 15.87
CA ILE A 183 -21.95 7.84 16.81
C ILE A 183 -21.22 6.51 16.65
N ASP A 184 -19.93 6.56 16.32
CA ASP A 184 -19.09 5.36 16.23
C ASP A 184 -18.88 4.77 17.64
N ASP A 185 -19.66 3.75 17.96
CA ASP A 185 -19.61 2.99 19.22
C ASP A 185 -18.58 1.83 19.16
N GLY A 186 -17.79 1.76 18.09
CA GLY A 186 -16.81 0.70 17.86
C GLY A 186 -17.39 -0.59 17.28
N LYS A 187 -18.72 -0.67 17.05
CA LYS A 187 -19.31 -1.76 16.29
C LYS A 187 -19.09 -1.57 14.79
N ASN A 188 -19.32 -2.64 14.03
CA ASN A 188 -19.20 -2.58 12.58
C ASN A 188 -20.31 -1.69 12.01
N ILE A 189 -19.92 -0.51 11.50
CA ILE A 189 -20.82 0.49 10.92
C ILE A 189 -21.74 -0.05 9.82
N ARG A 190 -21.32 -1.11 9.11
CA ARG A 190 -22.10 -1.74 8.05
C ARG A 190 -23.33 -2.52 8.57
N LEU A 191 -23.41 -2.76 9.87
CA LEU A 191 -24.55 -3.37 10.53
C LEU A 191 -25.57 -2.33 11.04
N SER A 192 -25.25 -1.04 10.92
CA SER A 192 -26.19 0.03 11.25
C SER A 192 -27.36 0.01 10.26
N SER A 193 -28.58 0.23 10.77
CA SER A 193 -29.79 0.38 9.93
C SER A 193 -29.67 1.53 8.93
N ASP A 194 -28.85 2.53 9.28
CA ASP A 194 -28.76 3.79 8.57
C ASP A 194 -27.62 3.80 7.54
N PHE A 195 -26.95 2.65 7.35
CA PHE A 195 -25.85 2.48 6.42
C PHE A 195 -26.33 2.18 5.00
N SER A 196 -25.96 3.02 4.05
CA SER A 196 -26.14 2.78 2.62
C SER A 196 -24.78 2.55 1.97
N GLY A 197 -24.49 1.30 1.58
CA GLY A 197 -23.18 0.94 1.04
C GLY A 197 -22.98 -0.55 0.83
N GLU A 198 -21.72 -0.93 0.59
CA GLU A 198 -21.33 -2.31 0.33
C GLU A 198 -21.33 -3.12 1.63
N LEU A 199 -22.33 -3.99 1.78
CA LEU A 199 -22.41 -4.94 2.89
C LEU A 199 -21.26 -5.96 2.79
N LEU A 200 -20.78 -6.44 3.94
CA LEU A 200 -19.84 -7.56 3.93
C LEU A 200 -20.57 -8.78 3.34
N PRO A 201 -19.90 -9.59 2.50
CA PRO A 201 -20.45 -10.88 2.11
C PRO A 201 -20.77 -11.66 3.38
N ASP A 202 -22.01 -12.12 3.47
CA ASP A 202 -22.55 -12.80 4.64
C ASP A 202 -21.68 -14.03 4.94
N GLU A 203 -20.97 -14.05 6.07
CA GLU A 203 -20.08 -15.19 6.39
C GLU A 203 -20.86 -16.51 6.51
N ASN A 204 -22.18 -16.41 6.68
CA ASN A 204 -23.11 -17.53 6.73
C ASN A 204 -23.68 -17.93 5.37
N SER A 205 -23.49 -17.17 4.29
CA SER A 205 -23.90 -17.56 2.93
C SER A 205 -22.85 -18.44 2.24
N LYS A 206 -22.21 -19.33 2.98
CA LYS A 206 -21.33 -20.34 2.39
C LYS A 206 -22.17 -21.53 1.94
N ASN A 207 -22.37 -21.61 0.63
CA ASN A 207 -22.24 -22.90 -0.04
C ASN A 207 -20.98 -23.59 0.52
N ARG A 208 -21.17 -24.74 1.15
CA ARG A 208 -20.09 -25.58 1.71
C ARG A 208 -19.24 -26.18 0.59
N GLN A 209 -18.57 -25.34 -0.20
CA GLN A 209 -17.49 -25.78 -1.05
C GLN A 209 -16.27 -25.95 -0.15
N LYS A 210 -15.58 -27.10 -0.24
CA LYS A 210 -14.34 -27.35 0.50
C LYS A 210 -13.31 -26.33 0.04
N ASP A 211 -13.19 -25.21 0.77
CA ASP A 211 -12.14 -24.23 0.56
C ASP A 211 -10.79 -24.96 0.53
N SER A 212 -10.07 -24.82 -0.58
CA SER A 212 -8.74 -25.42 -0.75
C SER A 212 -7.78 -24.90 0.33
N PHE A 213 -6.69 -25.64 0.60
CA PHE A 213 -5.68 -25.20 1.58
C PHE A 213 -5.15 -23.78 1.29
N PHE A 214 -5.01 -23.44 0.01
CA PHE A 214 -4.60 -22.11 -0.45
C PHE A 214 -5.66 -21.04 -0.14
N GLU A 215 -6.94 -21.29 -0.42
CA GLU A 215 -8.02 -20.35 -0.12
C GLU A 215 -8.16 -20.09 1.38
N LYS A 216 -8.01 -21.13 2.20
CA LYS A 216 -8.00 -20.97 3.67
C LYS A 216 -6.85 -20.08 4.14
N LYS A 217 -5.65 -20.25 3.58
CA LYS A 217 -4.51 -19.39 3.91
C LYS A 217 -4.69 -17.96 3.42
N ILE A 218 -5.29 -17.77 2.24
CA ILE A 218 -5.63 -16.44 1.73
C ILE A 218 -6.69 -15.77 2.61
N LYS A 219 -7.73 -16.50 3.04
CA LYS A 219 -8.75 -15.99 3.96
C LYS A 219 -8.15 -15.60 5.32
N ALA A 220 -7.32 -16.45 5.90
CA ALA A 220 -6.63 -16.17 7.16
C ALA A 220 -5.66 -14.96 7.03
N TYR A 221 -4.96 -14.84 5.90
CA TYR A 221 -4.13 -13.68 5.60
C TYR A 221 -4.98 -12.41 5.48
N ARG A 222 -6.10 -12.46 4.76
CA ARG A 222 -7.06 -11.35 4.66
C ARG A 222 -7.57 -10.94 6.03
N GLU A 223 -8.05 -11.87 6.84
CA GLU A 223 -8.55 -11.60 8.20
C GLU A 223 -7.48 -10.99 9.11
N TRP A 224 -6.25 -11.50 9.05
CA TRP A 224 -5.13 -10.95 9.82
C TRP A 224 -4.73 -9.55 9.34
N VAL A 225 -4.70 -9.30 8.04
CA VAL A 225 -4.42 -7.98 7.45
C VAL A 225 -5.53 -6.98 7.77
N LEU A 226 -6.79 -7.43 7.77
CA LEU A 226 -7.98 -6.62 8.00
C LEU A 226 -8.36 -6.48 9.47
N LYS A 227 -7.53 -6.96 10.42
CA LYS A 227 -7.87 -7.00 11.85
C LYS A 227 -7.97 -5.61 12.49
N THR A 228 -7.23 -4.63 11.98
CA THR A 228 -7.21 -3.26 12.53
C THR A 228 -7.93 -2.32 11.58
N ARG A 229 -9.23 -2.16 11.80
CA ARG A 229 -10.10 -1.24 11.06
C ARG A 229 -10.41 -0.04 11.94
N LYS A 230 -10.37 1.16 11.36
CA LYS A 230 -10.93 2.37 11.96
C LYS A 230 -11.86 3.01 10.95
N ASN A 231 -13.01 3.48 11.39
CA ASN A 231 -13.90 4.24 10.53
C ASN A 231 -13.63 5.73 10.75
N LEU A 232 -13.61 6.49 9.65
CA LEU A 232 -13.65 7.94 9.67
C LEU A 232 -14.96 8.37 9.04
N LEU A 233 -15.69 9.21 9.75
CA LEU A 233 -16.92 9.82 9.26
C LEU A 233 -16.58 11.20 8.73
N VAL A 234 -16.91 11.44 7.46
CA VAL A 234 -16.72 12.74 6.82
C VAL A 234 -18.09 13.35 6.55
N PRO A 235 -18.49 14.39 7.28
CA PRO A 235 -19.79 15.01 7.06
C PRO A 235 -19.84 15.62 5.66
N LEU A 236 -20.96 15.41 4.97
CA LEU A 236 -21.23 16.08 3.71
C LEU A 236 -21.65 17.53 3.98
N PRO A 237 -21.32 18.46 3.06
CA PRO A 237 -21.74 19.84 3.17
C PRO A 237 -23.28 19.97 3.19
N GLN A 238 -23.78 20.83 4.08
CA GLN A 238 -25.19 21.18 4.21
C GLN A 238 -25.53 22.36 3.30
N ASN A 239 -26.74 22.37 2.72
CA ASN A 239 -27.30 23.47 1.93
C ASN A 239 -26.46 23.85 0.69
N GLU A 240 -26.26 22.90 -0.23
CA GLU A 240 -25.56 23.15 -1.49
C GLU A 240 -26.41 23.00 -2.74
N LEU A 241 -26.06 23.78 -3.75
CA LEU A 241 -26.58 23.63 -5.10
C LEU A 241 -26.02 22.33 -5.70
N LEU A 242 -26.88 21.32 -5.82
CA LEU A 242 -26.57 20.02 -6.41
C LEU A 242 -26.90 20.00 -7.91
N PRO A 243 -26.10 19.33 -8.76
CA PRO A 243 -24.94 18.50 -8.41
C PRO A 243 -23.67 19.31 -8.13
N SER A 244 -22.82 18.81 -7.23
CA SER A 244 -21.54 19.43 -6.88
C SER A 244 -20.42 18.39 -6.80
N VAL A 245 -19.19 18.79 -7.14
CA VAL A 245 -18.01 17.91 -7.15
C VAL A 245 -17.02 18.34 -6.08
N TYR A 246 -16.60 17.38 -5.27
CA TYR A 246 -15.63 17.53 -4.19
C TYR A 246 -14.41 16.67 -4.46
N THR A 247 -13.33 17.06 -3.80
CA THR A 247 -12.14 16.24 -3.62
C THR A 247 -12.04 15.85 -2.14
N LEU A 248 -12.17 14.56 -1.86
CA LEU A 248 -11.85 13.96 -0.58
C LEU A 248 -10.33 13.81 -0.45
N LYS A 249 -9.70 14.65 0.37
CA LYS A 249 -8.24 14.62 0.62
C LYS A 249 -7.90 13.78 1.83
N PHE A 250 -6.89 12.92 1.70
CA PHE A 250 -6.36 12.10 2.78
C PHE A 250 -5.05 12.68 3.29
N LYS A 251 -5.01 13.16 4.55
CA LYS A 251 -3.78 13.70 5.14
C LYS A 251 -2.96 12.57 5.76
N ARG A 252 -1.81 12.24 5.15
CA ARG A 252 -0.84 11.30 5.73
C ARG A 252 0.10 12.03 6.69
N LYS A 253 -0.19 12.06 7.99
CA LYS A 253 0.81 12.43 9.01
C LYS A 253 0.94 11.31 10.01
N THR A 254 2.02 10.53 9.93
CA THR A 254 2.61 9.56 10.90
C THR A 254 1.69 8.62 11.69
N GLU A 255 0.53 9.03 12.18
CA GLU A 255 -0.53 8.24 12.82
C GLU A 255 -1.89 8.99 12.91
N ILE A 256 -1.96 10.27 12.49
CA ILE A 256 -3.17 11.09 12.43
C ILE A 256 -3.88 10.84 11.11
N LEU A 257 -5.03 10.18 11.22
CA LEU A 257 -5.93 9.83 10.13
C LEU A 257 -6.98 10.93 10.01
N SER A 258 -6.78 11.89 9.11
CA SER A 258 -7.82 12.88 8.83
C SER A 258 -8.11 12.90 7.33
N CYS A 259 -9.38 12.73 7.00
CA CYS A 259 -9.92 12.99 5.68
C CYS A 259 -10.80 14.24 5.73
N ARG A 260 -10.80 15.03 4.65
CA ARG A 260 -11.63 16.23 4.51
C ARG A 260 -12.11 16.36 3.07
N LEU A 261 -13.35 16.80 2.90
CA LEU A 261 -13.89 17.20 1.60
C LEU A 261 -13.48 18.64 1.31
N GLU A 262 -12.98 18.88 0.11
CA GLU A 262 -12.71 20.22 -0.42
C GLU A 262 -13.50 20.40 -1.72
N LYS A 263 -14.16 21.54 -1.90
CA LYS A 263 -14.94 21.81 -3.11
C LYS A 263 -14.01 22.02 -4.30
N ASN A 264 -14.29 21.37 -5.43
CA ASN A 264 -13.60 21.70 -6.67
C ASN A 264 -14.22 22.99 -7.21
N LEU A 265 -13.41 24.06 -7.29
CA LEU A 265 -13.78 25.35 -7.87
C LEU A 265 -14.14 25.20 -9.36
#